data_AF-A0A8S4SLS0-F1
#
_entry.id   AF-A0A8S4SLS0-F1
#
_cell.length_a   1.000
_cell.length_b   1.000
_cell.length_c   1.000
_cell.angle_alpha   90.00
_cell.angle_beta   90.00
_cell.angle_gamma   90.00
#
_symmetry.space_group_name_H-M   'P 1'
#
loop_
_entity.id
_entity.type
_entity.pdbx_description
1 polymer ?
#
loop_
_entity_poly.entity_id
_entity_poly.type
_entity_poly.pdbx_seq_one_letter_code
_entity_poly.pdbx_strand_id
1 'polypeptide(L)'
;MMMMKNTMLSDFSRVSQQVGLRMNMSKMKVLSNAHVPLQPVIVESTALEIFDEYVYLGHKIQRTRVTDIAQRVEKLKWQWAGHIVRRRDGRWGPKVLEWQSRTGKRSVGRPPTRWADD
;
A
#
# COMPACT_ATOMS: atom_id res chain seq x y z
N MET A 1 4.12 -2.55 4.44
CA MET A 1 3.63 -1.76 5.60
C MET A 1 3.01 -2.64 6.71
N MET A 2 3.48 -3.88 6.88
CA MET A 2 2.90 -4.83 7.86
C MET A 2 3.76 -4.96 9.13
N MET A 3 5.09 -4.82 8.99
CA MET A 3 6.03 -4.97 10.09
C MET A 3 5.96 -3.84 11.14
N MET A 4 5.51 -2.63 10.77
CA MET A 4 5.43 -1.50 11.71
C MET A 4 4.41 -1.72 12.84
N LYS A 5 3.36 -2.52 12.63
CA LYS A 5 2.32 -2.71 13.65
C LYS A 5 2.78 -3.63 14.78
N ASN A 6 3.51 -4.69 14.45
CA ASN A 6 3.98 -5.65 15.45
C ASN A 6 5.10 -5.05 16.30
N THR A 7 6.01 -4.28 15.69
CA THR A 7 7.08 -3.58 16.42
C THR A 7 6.53 -2.56 17.40
N MET A 8 5.54 -1.74 16.99
CA MET A 8 4.93 -0.73 17.86
C MET A 8 4.20 -1.34 19.07
N LEU A 9 3.49 -2.46 18.90
CA LEU A 9 2.81 -3.11 20.02
C LEU A 9 3.78 -3.77 21.00
N SER A 10 4.87 -4.38 20.51
CA SER A 10 5.91 -4.92 21.38
C SER A 10 6.66 -3.82 22.14
N ASP A 11 6.96 -2.70 21.49
CA ASP A 11 7.61 -1.56 22.14
C ASP A 11 6.72 -0.92 23.20
N PHE A 12 5.43 -0.79 22.92
CA PHE A 12 4.47 -0.26 23.88
C PHE A 12 4.34 -1.17 25.11
N SER A 13 4.33 -2.50 24.94
CA SER A 13 4.35 -3.43 26.08
C SER A 13 5.61 -3.26 26.91
N ARG A 14 6.77 -3.23 26.25
CA ARG A 14 8.08 -3.08 26.89
C ARG A 14 8.17 -1.80 27.72
N VAL A 15 7.76 -0.66 27.16
CA VAL A 15 7.80 0.64 27.86
C VAL A 15 6.79 0.69 29.00
N SER A 16 5.58 0.14 28.83
CA SER A 16 4.57 0.10 29.90
C SER A 16 5.06 -0.69 31.12
N GLN A 17 5.78 -1.78 30.90
CA GLN A 17 6.34 -2.60 32.00
C GLN A 17 7.39 -1.84 32.83
N GLN A 18 8.14 -0.92 32.22
CA GLN A 18 9.15 -0.09 32.92
C GLN A 18 8.52 0.84 33.96
N VAL A 19 7.27 1.24 33.77
CA VAL A 19 6.51 2.07 34.71
C VAL A 19 5.55 1.25 35.59
N GLY A 20 5.69 -0.08 35.59
CA GLY A 20 4.88 -0.99 36.42
C GLY A 20 3.48 -1.30 35.88
N LEU A 21 3.19 -0.93 34.62
CA LEU A 21 1.91 -1.22 33.97
C LEU A 21 2.02 -2.49 33.11
N ARG A 22 0.93 -3.26 33.03
CA ARG A 22 0.84 -4.45 32.17
C ARG A 22 -0.39 -4.36 31.27
N MET A 23 -0.21 -4.71 30.00
CA MET A 23 -1.33 -4.77 29.06
C MET A 23 -2.24 -5.94 29.41
N ASN A 24 -3.55 -5.68 29.41
CA ASN A 24 -4.55 -6.72 29.61
C ASN A 24 -4.88 -7.35 28.25
N MET A 25 -4.34 -8.55 28.00
CA MET A 25 -4.51 -9.24 26.72
C MET A 25 -5.96 -9.65 26.44
N SER A 26 -6.77 -9.95 27.46
CA SER A 26 -8.18 -10.32 27.25
C SER A 26 -9.07 -9.13 26.90
N LYS A 27 -8.66 -7.91 27.25
CA LYS A 27 -9.37 -6.67 26.88
C LYS A 27 -8.81 -6.03 25.61
N MET A 28 -7.59 -6.37 25.20
CA MET A 28 -6.94 -5.78 24.03
C MET A 28 -7.53 -6.36 22.74
N LYS A 29 -7.97 -5.48 21.85
CA LYS A 29 -8.60 -5.86 20.58
C LYS A 29 -7.96 -5.07 19.44
N VAL A 30 -7.77 -5.71 18.28
CA VAL A 30 -7.23 -5.04 17.10
C VAL A 30 -8.34 -4.84 16.08
N LEU A 31 -8.58 -3.58 15.72
CA LEU A 31 -9.38 -3.22 14.55
C LEU A 31 -8.45 -3.09 13.34
N SER A 32 -8.81 -3.77 12.25
CA SER A 32 -8.07 -3.63 10.98
C SER A 32 -9.02 -3.28 9.84
N ASN A 33 -8.49 -2.64 8.80
CA ASN A 33 -9.24 -2.28 7.62
C ASN A 33 -9.66 -3.54 6.83
N ALA A 34 -10.90 -3.56 6.33
CA ALA A 34 -11.51 -4.71 5.65
C ALA A 34 -10.76 -5.18 4.39
N HIS A 35 -10.00 -4.30 3.72
CA HIS A 35 -9.23 -4.61 2.50
C HIS A 35 -7.80 -5.11 2.75
N VAL A 36 -7.33 -5.13 4.00
CA VAL A 36 -5.98 -5.60 4.31
C VAL A 36 -6.04 -7.09 4.65
N PRO A 37 -5.44 -7.99 3.83
CA PRO A 37 -5.41 -9.41 4.15
C PRO A 37 -4.70 -9.61 5.49
N LEU A 38 -5.37 -10.32 6.40
CA LEU A 38 -4.99 -10.43 7.80
C LEU A 38 -3.79 -11.37 7.93
N GLN A 39 -2.64 -10.85 8.35
CA GLN A 39 -1.70 -11.73 9.07
C GLN A 39 -2.05 -11.67 10.56
N PRO A 40 -1.90 -12.80 11.28
CA PRO A 40 -2.03 -12.83 12.73
C PRO A 40 -1.10 -11.80 13.36
N VAL A 41 -1.65 -10.88 14.15
CA VAL A 41 -0.86 -9.99 15.00
C VAL A 41 -0.59 -10.75 16.29
N ILE A 42 0.65 -11.21 16.44
CA ILE A 42 1.11 -11.94 17.62
C ILE A 42 1.78 -10.95 18.57
N VAL A 43 1.25 -10.82 19.78
CA VAL A 43 1.89 -10.08 20.88
C VAL A 43 2.12 -11.07 22.00
N GLU A 44 3.36 -11.18 22.49
CA GLU A 44 3.72 -12.04 23.64
C GLU A 44 3.19 -13.49 23.51
N SER A 45 3.38 -14.13 22.35
CA SER A 45 2.91 -15.49 22.01
C SER A 45 1.39 -15.71 21.89
N THR A 46 0.57 -14.66 22.00
CA THR A 46 -0.90 -14.75 21.81
C THR A 46 -1.32 -14.09 20.51
N ALA A 47 -2.14 -14.80 19.71
CA ALA A 47 -2.79 -14.23 18.53
C ALA A 47 -3.98 -13.37 18.96
N LEU A 48 -3.95 -12.08 18.64
CA LEU A 48 -5.05 -11.17 19.00
C LEU A 48 -6.27 -11.38 18.10
N GLU A 49 -7.44 -11.45 18.71
CA GLU A 49 -8.72 -11.51 18.01
C GLU A 49 -9.01 -10.18 17.29
N ILE A 50 -9.57 -10.32 16.08
CA ILE A 50 -9.84 -9.22 15.19
C ILE A 50 -11.34 -8.93 15.22
N PHE A 51 -11.69 -7.68 15.52
CA PHE A 51 -13.09 -7.27 15.67
C PHE A 51 -13.56 -6.46 14.46
N ASP A 52 -14.83 -6.61 14.12
CA ASP A 52 -15.48 -5.80 13.09
C ASP A 52 -15.99 -4.45 13.63
N GLU A 53 -16.20 -4.38 14.94
CA GLU A 53 -16.82 -3.26 15.62
C GLU A 53 -16.33 -3.15 17.08
N TYR A 54 -16.16 -1.91 17.56
CA TYR A 54 -15.79 -1.61 18.93
C TYR A 54 -16.47 -0.33 19.41
N VAL A 55 -16.98 -0.31 20.64
CA VAL A 55 -17.50 0.91 21.27
C VAL A 55 -16.41 1.49 22.16
N TYR A 56 -15.93 2.68 21.81
CA TYR A 56 -14.95 3.44 22.58
C TYR A 56 -15.58 4.74 23.08
N LEU A 57 -15.63 4.92 24.40
CA LEU A 57 -16.16 6.14 25.05
C LEU A 57 -17.54 6.56 24.53
N GLY A 58 -18.45 5.60 24.32
CA GLY A 58 -19.80 5.85 23.82
C GLY A 58 -19.93 5.98 22.30
N HIS A 59 -18.81 5.98 21.57
CA HIS A 59 -18.80 6.03 20.11
C HIS A 59 -18.52 4.66 19.50
N LYS A 60 -19.34 4.27 18.53
CA LYS A 60 -19.22 3.02 17.80
C LYS A 60 -18.26 3.19 16.63
N ILE A 61 -17.13 2.51 16.69
CA ILE A 61 -16.09 2.46 15.65
C ILE A 61 -16.28 1.14 14.88
N GLN A 62 -16.49 1.24 13.58
CA GLN A 62 -16.63 0.09 12.70
C GLN A 62 -15.48 0.03 11.71
N ARG A 63 -15.22 -1.17 11.20
CA ARG A 63 -14.30 -1.35 10.07
C ARG A 63 -14.70 -0.47 8.90
N THR A 64 -13.84 0.48 8.58
CA THR A 64 -13.99 1.29 7.38
C THR A 64 -13.61 0.48 6.15
N ARG A 65 -14.32 0.63 5.03
CA ARG A 65 -13.95 0.04 3.73
C ARG A 65 -12.95 0.91 2.95
N VAL A 66 -12.06 1.59 3.66
CA VAL A 66 -11.08 2.50 3.04
C VAL A 66 -10.15 1.67 2.18
N THR A 67 -9.86 2.12 0.96
CA THR A 67 -8.91 1.43 0.10
C THR A 67 -7.51 1.57 0.67
N ASP A 68 -6.70 0.51 0.58
CA ASP A 68 -5.31 0.58 1.02
C ASP A 68 -4.59 1.72 0.26
N ILE A 69 -3.84 2.54 0.99
CA ILE A 69 -3.14 3.71 0.42
C ILE A 69 -2.18 3.27 -0.69
N ALA A 70 -1.49 2.14 -0.53
CA ALA A 70 -0.59 1.61 -1.55
C ALA A 70 -1.36 1.25 -2.83
N GLN A 71 -2.51 0.57 -2.70
CA GLN A 71 -3.38 0.25 -3.83
C GLN A 71 -3.92 1.53 -4.50
N ARG A 72 -4.29 2.53 -3.69
CA ARG A 72 -4.76 3.83 -4.21
C ARG A 72 -3.67 4.56 -4.98
N VAL A 73 -2.45 4.60 -4.44
CA VAL A 73 -1.28 5.22 -5.09
C VAL A 73 -0.95 4.51 -6.39
N GLU A 74 -0.94 3.17 -6.39
CA GLU A 74 -0.70 2.38 -7.59
C GLU A 74 -1.74 2.66 -8.68
N LYS A 75 -3.04 2.65 -8.32
CA LYS A 75 -4.12 2.99 -9.25
C LYS A 75 -3.96 4.39 -9.83
N LEU A 76 -3.62 5.38 -9.00
CA LEU A 76 -3.40 6.76 -9.46
C LEU A 76 -2.19 6.87 -10.40
N LYS A 77 -1.10 6.15 -10.12
CA LYS A 77 0.07 6.07 -11.01
C LYS A 77 -0.31 5.50 -12.37
N TRP A 78 -1.06 4.39 -12.42
CA TRP A 78 -1.51 3.80 -13.68
C TRP A 78 -2.49 4.69 -14.44
N GLN A 79 -3.43 5.35 -13.74
CA GLN A 79 -4.34 6.32 -14.35
C GLN A 79 -3.60 7.51 -14.95
N TRP A 80 -2.61 8.04 -14.24
CA TRP A 80 -1.75 9.11 -14.73
C TRP A 80 -0.93 8.66 -15.94
N ALA A 81 -0.27 7.50 -15.88
CA ALA A 81 0.49 6.96 -17.01
C ALA A 81 -0.40 6.79 -18.26
N GLY A 82 -1.58 6.20 -18.10
CA GLY A 82 -2.55 6.07 -19.20
C GLY A 82 -3.07 7.44 -19.71
N HIS A 83 -3.21 8.43 -18.84
CA HIS A 83 -3.52 9.80 -19.25
C HIS A 83 -2.37 10.41 -20.07
N ILE A 84 -1.11 10.24 -19.65
CA ILE A 84 0.07 10.71 -20.39
C ILE A 84 0.13 10.08 -21.79
N VAL A 85 0.02 8.75 -21.92
CA VAL A 85 0.09 8.04 -23.21
C VAL A 85 -0.98 8.52 -24.20
N ARG A 86 -2.17 8.93 -23.72
CA ARG A 86 -3.26 9.41 -24.58
C ARG A 86 -3.15 10.87 -24.98
N ARG A 87 -2.21 11.64 -24.42
CA ARG A 87 -2.02 13.05 -24.80
C ARG A 87 -1.52 13.15 -26.23
N ARG A 88 -2.03 14.15 -26.97
CA ARG A 88 -1.65 14.46 -28.37
C ARG A 88 -0.98 15.83 -28.52
N ASP A 89 -0.61 16.47 -27.42
CA ASP A 89 -0.07 17.83 -27.37
C ASP A 89 1.45 17.92 -27.67
N GLY A 90 2.04 16.87 -28.24
CA GLY A 90 3.43 16.86 -28.68
C GLY A 90 4.49 16.93 -27.57
N ARG A 91 4.09 16.88 -26.29
CA ARG A 91 5.02 16.88 -25.15
C ARG A 91 5.85 15.60 -25.11
N TRP A 92 6.97 15.64 -24.40
CA TRP A 92 7.88 14.50 -24.27
C TRP A 92 7.33 13.32 -23.45
N GLY A 93 6.29 13.54 -22.63
CA GLY A 93 5.73 12.52 -21.72
C GLY A 93 5.35 11.19 -22.39
N PRO A 94 4.56 11.19 -23.48
CA PRO A 94 4.33 10.00 -24.29
C PRO A 94 5.63 9.34 -24.78
N LYS A 95 6.61 10.12 -25.25
CA LYS A 95 7.88 9.61 -25.79
C LYS A 95 8.71 8.86 -24.74
N VAL A 96 8.69 9.30 -23.48
CA VAL A 96 9.40 8.63 -22.37
C VAL A 96 8.72 7.34 -21.93
N LEU A 97 7.40 7.22 -22.11
CA LEU A 97 6.66 5.98 -21.82
C LEU A 97 6.71 4.97 -22.99
N GLU A 98 6.96 5.44 -24.21
CA GLU A 98 7.11 4.58 -25.38
C GLU A 98 8.51 3.96 -25.39
N TRP A 99 8.64 2.75 -24.82
CA TRP A 99 9.91 1.99 -24.82
C TRP A 99 10.46 1.72 -26.23
N GLN A 100 9.61 1.77 -27.26
CA GLN A 100 10.01 1.70 -28.67
C GLN A 100 9.42 2.92 -29.38
N SER A 101 10.26 3.67 -30.10
CA SER A 101 9.75 4.74 -30.96
C SER A 101 8.88 4.13 -32.06
N ARG A 102 7.57 4.38 -32.03
CA ARG A 102 6.65 3.96 -33.12
C ARG A 102 6.78 4.83 -34.36
N THR A 103 7.59 5.88 -34.28
CA THR A 103 7.87 6.82 -35.37
C THR A 103 8.77 6.18 -36.40
N GLY A 104 8.18 5.42 -37.33
CA GLY A 104 8.83 5.02 -38.58
C GLY A 104 8.42 3.64 -39.07
N LYS A 105 8.25 3.50 -40.39
CA LYS A 105 8.25 2.19 -41.03
C LYS A 105 9.70 1.75 -41.19
N ARG A 106 10.05 0.58 -40.65
CA ARG A 106 11.36 -0.04 -40.90
C ARG A 106 11.41 -0.65 -42.30
N SER A 107 12.58 -0.61 -42.96
CA SER A 107 12.86 -1.46 -44.12
C SER A 107 13.04 -2.91 -43.68
N VAL A 108 12.70 -3.86 -44.57
CA VAL A 108 12.92 -5.29 -44.32
C VAL A 108 14.43 -5.53 -44.16
N GLY A 109 14.84 -6.21 -43.08
CA GLY A 109 16.24 -6.56 -42.80
C GLY A 109 17.00 -5.58 -41.88
N ARG A 110 16.51 -4.37 -41.63
CA ARG A 110 17.18 -3.44 -40.70
C ARG A 110 16.81 -3.77 -39.23
N PRO A 111 17.78 -3.81 -38.30
CA PRO A 111 17.50 -3.91 -36.88
C PRO A 111 16.58 -2.77 -36.40
N PRO A 112 15.72 -2.99 -35.39
CA PRO A 112 14.93 -1.92 -34.80
C PRO A 112 15.85 -0.82 -34.25
N THR A 113 15.52 0.44 -34.53
CA THR A 113 16.21 1.60 -33.92
C THR A 113 16.14 1.48 -32.42
N ARG A 114 17.30 1.49 -31.76
CA ARG A 114 17.41 1.48 -30.31
C ARG A 114 17.60 2.90 -29.83
N TRP A 115 17.29 3.16 -28.57
CA TRP A 115 17.57 4.44 -27.91
C TRP A 115 19.02 4.91 -28.06
N ALA A 116 19.98 3.98 -28.15
CA ALA A 116 21.39 4.30 -28.32
C ALA A 116 21.75 4.86 -29.71
N ASP A 117 20.82 4.81 -30.66
CA ASP A 117 21.01 5.27 -32.05
C ASP A 117 20.40 6.67 -32.30
N ASP A 118 19.67 7.23 -31.32
CA ASP A 118 19.14 8.61 -31.30
C ASP A 118 20.17 9.57 -30.67
#